data_AF-A0A914PD83-F1
#
_entry.id   AF-A0A914PD83-F1
#
_cell.length_a   1.000
_cell.length_b   1.000
_cell.length_c   1.000
_cell.angle_alpha   90.00
_cell.angle_beta   90.00
_cell.angle_gamma   90.00
#
_symmetry.space_group_name_H-M   'P 1'
#
loop_
_entity.id
_entity.type
_entity.pdbx_description
1 polymer ?
#
loop_
_entity_poly.entity_id
_entity_poly.type
_entity_poly.pdbx_seq_one_letter_code
_entity_poly.pdbx_strand_id
1 'polypeptide(L)'
;MKVKAALQEPVKGVVIKSYGSGNMPSNREDIMDEIKNAVKRGCIVVNTSQCIKGHVHTNYETGKILHDAGVIFGADMTTETAFVKLSYILERDDWDLETKKKMMTKSLKGEVDEREEEEKEKEIENEKSEKELMKQYKPI
;
A
#
# COMPACT_ATOMS: atom_id res chain seq x y z
N MET A 1 -2.25 22.53 10.40
CA MET A 1 -1.32 21.46 10.84
C MET A 1 -0.44 21.11 9.64
N LYS A 2 0.90 21.15 9.77
CA LYS A 2 1.81 20.81 8.66
C LYS A 2 1.97 19.28 8.61
N VAL A 3 1.96 18.67 7.42
CA VAL A 3 2.05 17.21 7.20
C VAL A 3 3.21 16.57 7.96
N LYS A 4 4.37 17.25 7.99
CA LYS A 4 5.54 16.90 8.80
C LYS A 4 5.20 16.52 10.24
N ALA A 5 4.38 17.33 10.93
CA ALA A 5 4.04 17.07 12.33
C ALA A 5 3.20 15.79 12.51
N ALA A 6 2.41 15.41 11.50
CA ALA A 6 1.61 14.18 11.53
C ALA A 6 2.44 12.92 11.24
N LEU A 7 3.62 13.08 10.62
CA LEU A 7 4.48 11.99 10.17
C LEU A 7 5.80 11.89 10.93
N GLN A 8 6.05 12.79 11.89
CA GLN A 8 7.24 12.76 12.73
C GLN A 8 7.15 11.69 13.82
N GLU A 9 8.30 11.30 14.35
CA GLU A 9 8.38 10.47 15.56
C GLU A 9 7.52 11.06 16.70
N PRO A 10 6.85 10.21 17.51
CA PRO A 10 6.95 8.75 17.60
C PRO A 10 5.93 7.98 16.72
N VAL A 11 5.38 8.59 15.67
CA VAL A 11 4.34 7.97 14.83
C VAL A 11 4.88 6.71 14.14
N LYS A 12 4.21 5.57 14.37
CA LYS A 12 4.54 4.26 13.79
C LYS A 12 3.65 3.87 12.60
N GLY A 13 2.50 4.50 12.45
CA GLY A 13 1.61 4.28 11.31
C GLY A 13 0.62 5.42 11.11
N VAL A 14 0.22 5.61 9.85
CA VAL A 14 -0.74 6.65 9.44
C VAL A 14 -1.68 6.12 8.38
N VAL A 15 -2.96 6.50 8.47
CA VAL A 15 -3.94 6.33 7.41
C VAL A 15 -4.15 7.66 6.69
N ILE A 16 -3.92 7.68 5.38
CA ILE A 16 -4.14 8.82 4.49
C ILE A 16 -5.46 8.61 3.77
N LYS A 17 -6.30 9.65 3.74
CA LYS A 17 -7.56 9.64 2.99
C LYS A 17 -7.42 10.48 1.72
N SER A 18 -7.20 9.80 0.59
CA SER A 18 -6.92 10.40 -0.71
C SER A 18 -8.16 10.46 -1.62
N TYR A 19 -8.05 11.16 -2.76
CA TYR A 19 -9.19 11.37 -3.66
C TYR A 19 -9.48 10.15 -4.52
N GLY A 20 -10.76 9.85 -4.74
CA GLY A 20 -11.21 8.85 -5.71
C GLY A 20 -10.55 7.50 -5.52
N SER A 21 -9.86 7.02 -6.55
CA SER A 21 -9.20 5.70 -6.58
C SER A 21 -7.85 5.65 -5.85
N GLY A 22 -7.54 6.58 -4.94
CA GLY A 22 -6.28 6.58 -4.20
C GLY A 22 -5.30 7.71 -4.57
N ASN A 23 -5.76 8.76 -5.24
CA ASN A 23 -4.88 9.77 -5.83
C ASN A 23 -4.60 10.93 -4.86
N MET A 24 -3.35 11.36 -4.81
CA MET A 24 -2.91 12.54 -4.05
C MET A 24 -2.18 13.53 -5.00
N PRO A 25 -2.25 14.85 -4.75
CA PRO A 25 -1.54 15.82 -5.58
C PRO A 25 -0.03 15.53 -5.66
N SER A 26 0.44 15.13 -6.85
CA SER A 26 1.84 14.80 -7.10
C SER A 26 2.75 16.03 -7.24
N ASN A 27 2.17 17.22 -7.45
CA ASN A 27 2.90 18.49 -7.54
C ASN A 27 3.30 19.08 -6.17
N ARG A 28 3.10 18.33 -5.07
CA ARG A 28 3.46 18.71 -3.70
C ARG A 28 4.62 17.86 -3.20
N GLU A 29 5.82 18.16 -3.72
CA GLU A 29 7.06 17.48 -3.36
C GLU A 29 7.30 17.49 -1.84
N ASP A 30 6.96 18.61 -1.17
CA ASP A 30 7.08 18.74 0.29
C ASP A 30 6.26 17.70 1.07
N ILE A 31 5.10 17.29 0.55
CA ILE A 31 4.27 16.25 1.17
C ILE A 31 4.83 14.86 0.83
N MET A 32 5.20 14.65 -0.43
CA MET A 32 5.72 13.37 -0.90
C MET A 32 7.03 13.00 -0.19
N ASP A 33 7.90 13.97 0.06
CA ASP A 33 9.16 13.77 0.77
C ASP A 33 8.93 13.39 2.23
N GLU A 34 7.97 14.02 2.91
CA GLU A 34 7.64 13.66 4.29
C GLU A 34 7.05 12.23 4.38
N ILE A 35 6.26 11.79 3.38
CA ILE A 35 5.77 10.41 3.30
C ILE A 35 6.91 9.43 3.07
N LYS A 36 7.78 9.68 2.09
CA LYS A 36 8.96 8.84 1.82
C LYS A 36 9.86 8.74 3.06
N ASN A 37 10.08 9.86 3.75
CA ASN A 37 10.86 9.89 4.99
C ASN A 37 10.19 9.06 6.09
N ALA A 38 8.87 9.14 6.26
CA ALA A 38 8.14 8.32 7.23
C ALA A 38 8.25 6.82 6.90
N VAL A 39 8.01 6.44 5.64
CA VAL A 39 8.14 5.05 5.19
C VAL A 39 9.56 4.53 5.40
N LYS A 40 10.59 5.32 5.07
CA LYS A 40 12.01 4.97 5.27
C LYS A 40 12.35 4.74 6.75
N ARG A 41 11.68 5.43 7.68
CA ARG A 41 11.82 5.20 9.13
C ARG A 41 11.07 3.97 9.62
N GLY A 42 10.32 3.28 8.76
CA GLY A 42 9.51 2.11 9.11
C GLY A 42 8.07 2.46 9.54
N CYS A 43 7.62 3.70 9.33
CA CYS A 43 6.21 4.05 9.54
C CYS A 43 5.35 3.36 8.47
N ILE A 44 4.32 2.63 8.88
CA ILE A 44 3.37 2.00 7.95
C ILE A 44 2.36 3.06 7.50
N VAL A 45 2.40 3.44 6.23
CA VAL A 45 1.47 4.42 5.66
C VAL A 45 0.45 3.68 4.80
N VAL A 46 -0.82 3.83 5.13
CA VAL A 46 -1.95 3.17 4.44
C VAL A 46 -2.79 4.23 3.74
N ASN A 47 -3.13 4.03 2.48
CA ASN A 47 -3.96 4.91 1.69
C ASN A 47 -5.38 4.35 1.59
N THR A 48 -6.39 5.17 1.87
CA THR A 48 -7.81 4.87 1.67
C THR A 48 -8.47 5.99 0.87
N SER A 49 -9.68 5.74 0.37
CA SER A 49 -10.45 6.74 -0.38
C SER A 49 -11.25 7.68 0.55
N GLN A 50 -11.42 8.93 0.13
CA GLN A 50 -12.41 9.85 0.70
C GLN A 50 -13.84 9.47 0.32
N CYS A 51 -14.03 8.66 -0.74
CA CYS A 51 -15.33 8.15 -1.13
C CYS A 51 -15.83 7.12 -0.11
N ILE A 52 -17.14 7.14 0.18
CA ILE A 52 -17.78 6.22 1.14
C ILE A 52 -17.72 4.77 0.64
N LYS A 53 -17.75 4.57 -0.68
CA LYS A 53 -17.60 3.30 -1.37
C LYS A 53 -16.62 3.46 -2.51
N GLY A 54 -15.81 2.43 -2.75
CA GLY A 54 -14.82 2.40 -3.81
C GLY A 54 -13.61 1.61 -3.38
N HIS A 55 -12.76 1.29 -4.34
CA HIS A 55 -11.46 0.65 -4.10
C HIS A 55 -10.37 1.67 -4.44
N VAL A 56 -9.28 1.66 -3.67
CA VAL A 56 -8.06 2.36 -4.06
C VAL A 56 -7.18 1.43 -4.88
N HIS A 57 -6.75 1.91 -6.05
CA HIS A 57 -6.02 1.12 -7.04
C HIS A 57 -4.72 1.82 -7.45
N THR A 58 -3.73 1.04 -7.87
CA THR A 58 -2.46 1.55 -8.40
C THR A 58 -2.54 2.01 -9.86
N ASN A 59 -3.70 1.90 -10.52
CA ASN A 59 -3.84 1.98 -11.99
C ASN A 59 -3.63 3.38 -12.60
N TYR A 60 -3.51 4.42 -11.78
CA TYR A 60 -3.24 5.78 -12.23
C TYR A 60 -1.81 6.20 -11.88
N GLU A 61 -1.20 7.05 -12.70
CA GLU A 61 0.18 7.55 -12.54
C GLU A 61 0.43 8.12 -11.13
N THR A 62 -0.54 8.85 -10.58
CA THR A 62 -0.50 9.39 -9.21
C THR A 62 -0.59 8.32 -8.12
N GLY A 63 -1.33 7.23 -8.37
CA GLY A 63 -1.36 6.07 -7.47
C GLY A 63 -0.03 5.32 -7.47
N LYS A 64 0.60 5.19 -8.64
CA LYS A 64 1.94 4.60 -8.78
C LYS A 64 3.00 5.36 -7.98
N ILE A 65 2.97 6.70 -7.99
CA ILE A 65 3.90 7.51 -7.18
C ILE A 65 3.83 7.19 -5.68
N LEU A 66 2.62 6.99 -5.14
CA LEU A 66 2.44 6.62 -3.73
C LEU A 66 2.92 5.19 -3.46
N HIS A 67 2.59 4.27 -4.35
CA HIS A 67 3.05 2.89 -4.28
C HIS A 67 4.58 2.81 -4.28
N ASP A 68 5.23 3.53 -5.20
CA ASP A 68 6.70 3.59 -5.31
C ASP A 68 7.34 4.30 -4.11
N ALA A 69 6.60 5.17 -3.41
CA ALA A 69 7.00 5.75 -2.12
C ALA A 69 6.85 4.76 -0.94
N GLY A 70 6.33 3.55 -1.18
CA GLY A 70 6.11 2.49 -0.20
C GLY A 70 4.83 2.65 0.63
N VAL A 71 3.85 3.39 0.11
CA VAL A 71 2.51 3.47 0.71
C VAL A 71 1.70 2.23 0.35
N ILE A 72 1.04 1.66 1.35
CA ILE A 72 0.15 0.49 1.20
C ILE A 72 -1.24 0.97 0.77
N PHE A 73 -1.81 0.34 -0.25
CA PHE A 73 -3.17 0.63 -0.69
C PHE A 73 -4.15 -0.21 0.10
N GLY A 74 -5.12 0.43 0.77
CA GLY A 74 -6.10 -0.23 1.63
C GLY A 74 -7.25 -0.92 0.91
N ALA A 75 -7.16 -1.13 -0.41
CA ALA A 75 -8.21 -1.67 -1.27
C ALA A 75 -9.58 -1.02 -1.01
N ASP A 76 -10.58 -1.78 -0.54
CA ASP A 76 -11.94 -1.34 -0.24
C ASP A 76 -12.17 -1.04 1.24
N MET A 77 -11.13 -1.04 2.08
CA MET A 77 -11.25 -0.70 3.49
C MET A 77 -11.80 0.72 3.67
N THR A 78 -12.76 0.86 4.58
CA THR A 78 -13.08 2.17 5.16
C THR A 78 -11.88 2.71 5.92
N THR A 79 -11.85 4.03 6.14
CA THR A 79 -10.75 4.67 6.88
C THR A 79 -10.69 4.14 8.32
N GLU A 80 -11.84 3.88 8.93
CA GLU A 80 -12.00 3.32 10.27
C GLU A 80 -11.46 1.88 10.34
N THR A 81 -11.79 1.04 9.35
CA THR A 81 -11.28 -0.34 9.25
C THR A 81 -9.76 -0.33 9.09
N ALA A 82 -9.23 0.48 8.17
CA ALA A 82 -7.79 0.60 7.96
C ALA A 82 -7.07 1.07 9.23
N PHE A 83 -7.66 2.02 9.96
CA PHE A 83 -7.10 2.53 11.21
C PHE A 83 -7.07 1.49 12.33
N VAL A 84 -8.17 0.75 12.52
CA VAL A 84 -8.25 -0.32 13.53
C VAL A 84 -7.29 -1.46 13.18
N LYS A 85 -7.28 -1.88 11.92
CA LYS A 85 -6.37 -2.94 11.44
C LYS A 85 -4.91 -2.54 11.60
N LEU A 86 -4.55 -1.32 11.24
CA LEU A 86 -3.21 -0.78 11.43
C LEU A 86 -2.81 -0.78 12.92
N SER A 87 -3.71 -0.36 13.80
CA SER A 87 -3.46 -0.36 15.25
C SER A 87 -3.18 -1.77 15.77
N TYR A 88 -4.03 -2.74 15.40
CA TYR A 88 -3.84 -4.15 15.73
C TYR A 88 -2.50 -4.72 15.23
N ILE A 89 -2.16 -4.45 13.97
CA ILE A 89 -0.93 -4.96 13.35
C ILE A 89 0.32 -4.34 14.00
N LEU A 90 0.27 -3.06 14.37
CA LEU A 90 1.40 -2.40 15.02
C LEU A 90 1.73 -3.01 16.38
N GLU A 91 0.72 -3.47 17.13
CA GLU A 91 0.83 -4.14 18.44
C GLU A 91 1.35 -5.59 18.36
N ARG A 92 1.51 -6.16 17.16
CA ARG A 92 2.09 -7.49 16.96
C ARG A 92 3.61 -7.44 17.09
N ASP A 93 4.12 -7.55 18.31
CA ASP A 93 5.56 -7.55 18.58
C ASP A 93 6.29 -8.80 18.06
N ASP A 94 5.54 -9.87 17.78
CA ASP A 94 6.03 -11.11 17.16
C ASP A 94 6.24 -10.99 15.63
N TRP A 95 5.83 -9.87 15.01
CA TRP A 95 5.95 -9.65 13.57
C TRP A 95 7.00 -8.60 13.24
N ASP A 96 7.83 -8.91 12.24
CA ASP A 96 8.72 -7.92 11.64
C ASP A 96 7.95 -6.92 10.76
N LEU A 97 8.62 -5.86 10.31
CA LEU A 97 7.99 -4.79 9.54
C LEU A 97 7.40 -5.31 8.21
N GLU A 98 8.07 -6.23 7.53
CA GLU A 98 7.61 -6.77 6.26
C GLU A 98 6.37 -7.65 6.44
N THR A 99 6.33 -8.47 7.50
CA THR A 99 5.13 -9.22 7.89
C THR A 99 3.98 -8.26 8.21
N LYS A 100 4.23 -7.19 8.96
CA LYS A 100 3.20 -6.18 9.27
C LYS A 100 2.64 -5.53 8.01
N LYS A 101 3.49 -5.13 7.06
CA LYS A 101 3.05 -4.59 5.76
C LYS A 101 2.23 -5.60 4.97
N LYS A 102 2.66 -6.86 4.91
CA LYS A 102 1.92 -7.95 4.25
C LYS A 102 0.55 -8.18 4.90
N MET A 103 0.47 -8.15 6.22
CA MET A 103 -0.80 -8.35 6.93
C MET A 103 -1.79 -7.19 6.71
N MET A 104 -1.32 -5.99 6.35
CA MET A 104 -2.22 -4.90 5.96
C MET A 104 -2.99 -5.21 4.67
N THR A 105 -2.39 -5.95 3.72
CA THR A 105 -3.00 -6.28 2.43
C THR A 105 -3.78 -7.60 2.42
N LYS A 106 -3.60 -8.45 3.45
CA LYS A 106 -4.32 -9.72 3.60
C LYS A 106 -5.53 -9.60 4.52
N SER A 107 -6.63 -10.24 4.15
CA SER A 107 -7.87 -10.27 4.89
C SER A 107 -7.72 -11.14 6.14
N LEU A 108 -7.87 -10.54 7.32
CA LEU A 108 -7.81 -11.28 8.60
C LEU A 108 -9.19 -11.79 9.03
N LYS A 109 -10.24 -11.04 8.67
CA LYS A 109 -11.65 -11.25 9.05
C LYS A 109 -12.63 -10.86 7.94
N GLY A 110 -12.19 -10.77 6.69
CA GLY A 110 -13.05 -10.39 5.55
C GLY A 110 -13.09 -8.87 5.31
N GLU A 111 -12.17 -8.12 5.89
CA GLU A 111 -12.16 -6.65 5.86
C GLU A 111 -11.43 -6.04 4.64
N VAL A 112 -10.70 -6.87 3.90
CA VAL A 112 -10.02 -6.50 2.65
C VAL A 112 -10.46 -7.45 1.56
N ASP A 113 -10.80 -6.88 0.40
CA ASP A 113 -10.93 -7.60 -0.85
C ASP A 113 -9.55 -7.87 -1.48
N GLU A 114 -9.17 -9.15 -1.59
CA GLU A 114 -7.84 -9.57 -2.05
C GLU A 114 -7.73 -9.73 -3.57
N ARG A 115 -8.79 -9.51 -4.34
CA ARG A 115 -8.83 -9.83 -5.79
C ARG A 115 -7.69 -9.20 -6.58
N GLU A 116 -7.34 -7.94 -6.29
CA GLU A 116 -6.24 -7.26 -6.99
C GLU A 116 -4.86 -7.86 -6.68
N GLU A 117 -4.64 -8.31 -5.44
CA GLU A 117 -3.38 -8.92 -5.05
C GLU A 117 -3.25 -10.31 -5.69
N GLU A 118 -4.35 -11.07 -5.70
CA GLU A 118 -4.42 -12.37 -6.39
C GLU A 118 -4.20 -12.25 -7.91
N GLU A 119 -4.73 -11.20 -8.55
CA GLU A 119 -4.52 -10.92 -9.96
C GLU A 119 -3.05 -10.59 -10.25
N LYS A 120 -2.41 -9.74 -9.43
CA LYS A 120 -0.99 -9.41 -9.55
C LYS A 120 -0.07 -10.61 -9.35
N GLU A 121 -0.36 -11.47 -8.36
CA GLU A 121 0.41 -12.69 -8.11
C GLU A 121 0.38 -13.63 -9.33
N LYS A 122 -0.81 -13.78 -9.95
CA LYS A 122 -0.99 -14.57 -11.18
C LYS A 122 -0.24 -13.97 -12.38
N GLU A 123 -0.26 -12.65 -12.57
CA GLU A 123 0.51 -11.98 -13.62
C GLU A 123 2.02 -12.22 -13.46
N ILE A 124 2.55 -12.09 -12.25
CA ILE A 124 3.96 -12.34 -11.95
C ILE A 124 4.34 -13.80 -12.19
N GLU A 125 3.47 -14.75 -11.82
CA GLU A 125 3.69 -16.18 -12.06
C GLU A 125 3.69 -16.51 -13.55
N ASN A 126 2.75 -15.94 -14.31
CA ASN A 126 2.69 -16.08 -15.76
C ASN A 126 3.95 -15.54 -16.44
N GLU A 127 4.42 -14.33 -16.07
CA GLU A 127 5.65 -13.76 -16.62
C GLU A 127 6.90 -14.60 -16.30
N LYS A 128 6.97 -15.18 -15.09
CA LYS A 128 8.07 -16.08 -14.70
C LYS A 128 8.06 -17.34 -15.56
N SER A 129 6.89 -17.95 -15.75
CA SER A 129 6.70 -19.14 -16.57
C SER A 129 7.09 -18.89 -18.04
N GLU A 130 6.66 -17.76 -18.62
CA GLU A 130 7.05 -17.37 -19.98
C GLU A 130 8.56 -17.17 -20.13
N LYS A 131 9.19 -16.47 -19.17
CA LYS A 131 10.65 -16.27 -19.16
C LYS A 131 11.41 -17.58 -19.05
N GLU A 132 10.87 -18.58 -18.36
CA GLU A 132 11.47 -19.90 -18.21
C GLU A 132 11.34 -20.73 -19.51
N LEU A 133 10.17 -20.71 -20.15
CA LEU A 133 9.95 -21.30 -21.47
C LEU A 133 10.90 -20.71 -22.53
N MET A 134 11.09 -19.39 -22.53
CA MET A 134 12.00 -18.70 -23.45
C MET A 134 13.47 -19.06 -23.24
N LYS A 135 13.90 -19.39 -22.01
CA LYS A 135 15.27 -19.90 -21.75
C LYS A 135 15.49 -21.30 -22.33
N GLN A 136 14.44 -22.08 -22.46
CA GLN A 136 14.50 -23.45 -23.01
C GLN A 136 14.44 -23.47 -24.54
N TYR A 137 14.03 -22.36 -25.16
CA TYR A 137 14.01 -22.20 -26.61
C TYR A 137 15.44 -22.02 -27.17
N LYS A 138 15.94 -23.02 -27.90
CA LYS A 138 17.09 -22.85 -28.79
C LYS A 138 16.56 -22.55 -30.20
N PRO A 139 16.89 -21.38 -30.79
CA PRO A 139 16.55 -21.13 -32.18
C PRO A 139 17.26 -22.15 -33.08
N ILE A 140 16.54 -22.64 -34.08
CA ILE A 140 17.01 -23.61 -35.09
C ILE A 140 17.88 -22.91 -36.12
#